data_AF-A0A4Y2B2J1-F1
#
_entry.id   AF-A0A4Y2B2J1-F1
#
_cell.length_a   1.000
_cell.length_b   1.000
_cell.length_c   1.000
_cell.angle_alpha   90.00
_cell.angle_beta   90.00
_cell.angle_gamma   90.00
#
_symmetry.space_group_name_H-M   'P 1'
#
loop_
_entity.id
_entity.type
_entity.pdbx_description
1 polymer ?
#
loop_
_entity_poly.entity_id
_entity_poly.type
_entity_poly.pdbx_seq_one_letter_code
_entity_poly.pdbx_strand_id
1 'polypeptide(L)'
;MALTFLPSLQHLAAVRVALTVYNDDIIRFLDELYLREKYDVLDPHHFNLKEERWIRKCIKKTRKKLCKCLPKSLRNPVVHIIQPIVAEIHFWARDHFPIIKRIEKRHYKNSLCWKSEGTIDRTKTAKQLVRNESIDKTVRFVMACIYFLENDVVHLWQSMTADERQNIFLIDSNTAVDFWMKWLRENAKSPWTRCVLKYLTCDFLYRMLSYLPYSRIRITSFFNE
;
A
#
# COMPACT_ATOMS: atom_id res chain seq x y z
N MET A 1 -12.87 -7.93 -22.22
CA MET A 1 -11.72 -7.92 -23.15
C MET A 1 -10.67 -7.01 -22.52
N ALA A 2 -9.62 -7.56 -21.90
CA ALA A 2 -8.61 -6.76 -21.20
C ALA A 2 -7.62 -6.20 -22.23
N LEU A 3 -7.61 -4.87 -22.41
CA LEU A 3 -6.59 -4.18 -23.20
C LEU A 3 -5.27 -4.23 -22.42
N THR A 4 -4.39 -5.19 -22.76
CA THR A 4 -3.04 -5.23 -22.22
C THR A 4 -2.19 -4.20 -22.97
N PHE A 5 -2.05 -3.00 -22.41
CA PHE A 5 -1.08 -2.02 -22.90
C PHE A 5 0.32 -2.53 -22.58
N LEU A 6 1.05 -3.02 -23.59
CA LEU A 6 2.44 -3.44 -23.43
C LEU A 6 3.33 -2.20 -23.51
N PRO A 7 4.06 -1.81 -22.44
CA PRO A 7 4.94 -0.66 -22.49
C PRO A 7 6.09 -0.88 -23.47
N SER A 8 6.61 0.19 -24.07
CA SER A 8 7.78 0.09 -24.94
C SER A 8 9.02 -0.39 -24.16
N LEU A 9 9.97 -1.04 -24.84
CA LEU A 9 11.25 -1.41 -24.22
C LEU A 9 11.98 -0.20 -23.61
N GLN A 10 11.86 0.97 -24.25
CA GLN A 10 12.41 2.21 -23.72
C GLN A 10 11.76 2.59 -22.38
N HIS A 11 10.44 2.46 -22.24
CA HIS A 11 9.74 2.69 -20.98
C HIS A 11 10.20 1.70 -19.91
N LEU A 12 10.20 0.40 -20.23
CA LEU A 12 10.61 -0.66 -19.30
C LEU A 12 12.05 -0.46 -18.80
N ALA A 13 12.97 -0.11 -19.71
CA ALA A 13 14.35 0.20 -19.37
C ALA A 13 14.45 1.44 -18.47
N ALA A 14 13.72 2.51 -18.79
CA ALA A 14 13.72 3.74 -18.01
C ALA A 14 13.08 3.54 -16.62
N VAL A 15 12.05 2.70 -16.48
CA VAL A 15 11.50 2.25 -15.17
C VAL A 15 12.59 1.55 -14.37
N ARG A 16 13.27 0.55 -14.94
CA ARG A 16 14.32 -0.18 -14.24
C ARG A 16 15.43 0.74 -13.75
N VAL A 17 15.92 1.64 -14.60
CA VAL A 17 16.93 2.63 -14.23
C VAL A 17 16.41 3.56 -13.12
N ALA A 18 15.17 4.04 -13.22
CA ALA A 18 14.57 4.89 -12.19
C ALA A 18 14.51 4.17 -10.83
N LEU A 19 14.04 2.92 -10.79
CA LEU A 19 13.96 2.13 -9.57
C LEU A 19 15.34 1.86 -8.96
N THR A 20 16.34 1.52 -9.77
CA THR A 20 17.71 1.30 -9.30
C THR A 20 18.32 2.58 -8.71
N VAL A 21 18.17 3.72 -9.39
CA VAL A 21 18.75 4.99 -8.93
C VAL A 21 18.02 5.54 -7.70
N TYR A 22 16.72 5.24 -7.58
CA TYR A 22 15.85 5.88 -6.61
C TYR A 22 15.57 5.01 -5.37
N ASN A 23 15.95 3.72 -5.34
CA ASN A 23 15.63 2.81 -4.24
C ASN A 23 15.93 3.40 -2.85
N ASP A 24 17.15 3.89 -2.62
CA ASP A 24 17.55 4.51 -1.34
C ASP A 24 16.78 5.81 -1.02
N ASP A 25 16.35 6.55 -2.03
CA ASP A 25 15.52 7.74 -1.84
C ASP A 25 14.04 7.38 -1.59
N ILE A 26 13.53 6.27 -2.15
CA ILE A 26 12.18 5.71 -1.86
C ILE A 26 12.07 5.37 -0.37
N ILE A 27 13.10 4.76 0.18
CA ILE A 27 13.10 4.36 1.58
C ILE A 27 13.18 5.57 2.49
N ARG A 28 14.07 6.53 2.18
CA ARG A 28 14.11 7.79 2.92
C ARG A 28 12.79 8.56 2.78
N PHE A 29 12.11 8.43 1.66
CA PHE A 29 10.80 9.02 1.46
C PHE A 29 9.77 8.45 2.43
N LEU A 30 9.64 7.13 2.51
CA LEU A 30 8.68 6.49 3.42
C LEU A 30 8.92 6.93 4.88
N ASP A 31 10.17 7.14 5.28
CA ASP A 31 10.50 7.76 6.57
C ASP A 31 10.06 9.22 6.69
N GLU A 32 10.36 10.06 5.67
CA GLU A 32 9.99 11.47 5.66
C GLU A 32 8.47 11.68 5.67
N LEU A 33 7.70 10.80 5.02
CA LEU A 33 6.24 10.74 5.13
C LEU A 33 5.81 10.43 6.55
N TYR A 34 6.38 9.38 7.13
CA TYR A 34 6.00 8.91 8.44
C TYR A 34 6.20 9.97 9.53
N LEU A 35 7.32 10.70 9.46
CA LEU A 35 7.60 11.82 10.37
C LEU A 35 6.62 12.99 10.20
N ARG A 36 6.05 13.18 9.00
CA ARG A 36 5.12 14.28 8.69
C ARG A 36 3.67 13.95 9.00
N GLU A 37 3.22 12.73 8.72
CA GLU A 37 1.82 12.32 8.95
C GLU A 37 1.47 12.15 10.43
N LYS A 38 2.44 12.27 11.34
CA LYS A 38 2.18 12.44 12.77
C LYS A 38 1.40 13.74 13.10
N TYR A 39 1.27 14.68 12.16
CA TYR A 39 0.75 16.03 12.42
C TYR A 39 -0.43 16.51 11.54
N ASP A 40 -0.88 15.79 10.51
CA ASP A 40 -1.72 16.43 9.45
C ASP A 40 -2.80 15.54 8.78
N VAL A 41 -3.40 14.60 9.50
CA VAL A 41 -4.40 13.67 8.91
C VAL A 41 -5.79 14.31 8.71
N LEU A 42 -6.01 15.55 9.20
CA LEU A 42 -7.34 16.16 9.31
C LEU A 42 -7.71 17.18 8.21
N ASP A 43 -6.79 17.59 7.32
CA ASP A 43 -7.11 18.52 6.22
C ASP A 43 -6.69 17.97 4.83
N PRO A 44 -7.67 17.49 4.01
CA PRO A 44 -7.43 17.01 2.66
C PRO A 44 -6.85 18.06 1.68
N HIS A 45 -7.11 19.35 1.87
CA HIS A 45 -6.60 20.42 0.99
C HIS A 45 -5.14 20.76 1.30
N HIS A 46 -4.75 20.74 2.57
CA HIS A 46 -3.36 20.93 2.98
C HIS A 46 -2.46 19.77 2.53
N PHE A 47 -3.04 18.57 2.40
CA PHE A 47 -2.36 17.35 1.97
C PHE A 47 -1.89 17.42 0.50
N ASN A 48 -2.78 17.80 -0.44
CA ASN A 48 -2.46 17.82 -1.89
C ASN A 48 -1.34 18.82 -2.24
N LEU A 49 -1.35 20.01 -1.64
CA LEU A 49 -0.30 21.03 -1.86
C LEU A 49 1.06 20.59 -1.30
N LYS A 50 1.06 19.86 -0.18
CA LYS A 50 2.27 19.29 0.41
C LYS A 50 2.80 18.14 -0.43
N GLU A 51 1.92 17.27 -0.94
CA GLU A 51 2.24 16.18 -1.87
C GLU A 51 2.94 16.71 -3.13
N GLU A 52 2.34 17.68 -3.83
CA GLU A 52 2.95 18.26 -5.04
C GLU A 52 4.33 18.87 -4.78
N ARG A 53 4.44 19.67 -3.71
CA ARG A 53 5.72 20.30 -3.33
C ARG A 53 6.77 19.24 -3.03
N TRP A 54 6.35 18.15 -2.41
CA TRP A 54 7.20 17.04 -2.03
C TRP A 54 7.64 16.23 -3.26
N ILE A 55 6.74 15.88 -4.19
CA ILE A 55 7.05 15.27 -5.49
C ILE A 55 8.07 16.11 -6.26
N ARG A 56 7.88 17.45 -6.32
CA ARG A 56 8.82 18.37 -6.98
C ARG A 56 10.21 18.33 -6.36
N LYS A 57 10.32 18.29 -5.02
CA LYS A 57 11.60 18.18 -4.30
C LYS A 57 12.32 16.88 -4.68
N CYS A 58 11.58 15.78 -4.77
CA CYS A 58 12.10 14.47 -5.17
C CYS A 58 12.63 14.48 -6.60
N ILE A 59 11.82 14.95 -7.56
CA ILE A 59 12.23 15.08 -8.96
C ILE A 59 13.51 15.91 -9.08
N LYS A 60 13.61 17.04 -8.37
CA LYS A 60 14.80 17.91 -8.38
C LYS A 60 16.03 17.18 -7.86
N LYS A 61 15.91 16.41 -6.77
CA LYS A 61 17.02 15.63 -6.21
C LYS A 61 17.46 14.53 -7.16
N THR A 62 16.52 13.80 -7.75
CA THR A 62 16.85 12.69 -8.66
C THR A 62 17.45 13.20 -9.96
N ARG A 63 16.96 14.31 -10.50
CA ARG A 63 17.58 14.96 -11.67
C ARG A 63 19.05 15.28 -11.42
N LYS A 64 19.41 15.78 -10.23
CA LYS A 64 20.82 16.02 -9.86
C LYS A 64 21.66 14.73 -9.83
N LYS A 65 21.10 13.62 -9.34
CA LYS A 65 21.78 12.31 -9.34
C LYS A 65 21.96 11.78 -10.76
N LEU A 66 20.88 11.76 -11.56
CA LEU A 66 20.90 11.28 -12.94
C LEU A 66 21.83 12.09 -13.83
N CYS A 67 22.00 13.39 -13.56
CA CYS A 67 22.98 14.22 -14.26
C CYS A 67 24.42 13.72 -14.13
N LYS A 68 24.75 12.99 -13.07
CA LYS A 68 26.09 12.41 -12.84
C LYS A 68 26.25 11.04 -13.47
N CYS A 69 25.15 10.31 -13.69
CA CYS A 69 25.19 8.89 -14.06
C CYS A 69 24.74 8.61 -15.51
N LEU A 70 23.98 9.51 -16.15
CA LEU A 70 23.39 9.28 -17.47
C LEU A 70 23.68 10.40 -18.48
N PRO A 71 23.76 10.09 -19.79
CA PRO A 71 23.75 11.08 -20.86
C PRO A 71 22.46 11.92 -20.90
N LYS A 72 22.53 13.16 -21.43
CA LYS A 72 21.37 14.07 -21.51
C LYS A 72 20.14 13.43 -22.19
N SER A 73 20.35 12.64 -23.24
CA SER A 73 19.29 11.95 -23.99
C SER A 73 18.48 10.95 -23.13
N LEU A 74 19.10 10.34 -22.12
CA LEU A 74 18.45 9.36 -21.23
C LEU A 74 17.91 9.98 -19.94
N ARG A 75 18.39 11.16 -19.55
CA ARG A 75 17.94 11.85 -18.32
C ARG A 75 16.46 12.20 -18.37
N ASN A 76 16.01 12.78 -19.48
CA ASN A 76 14.63 13.27 -19.56
C ASN A 76 13.61 12.11 -19.48
N PRO A 77 13.73 11.02 -20.25
CA PRO A 77 12.83 9.88 -20.13
C PRO A 77 12.76 9.32 -18.70
N VAL A 78 13.91 9.11 -18.05
CA VAL A 78 13.97 8.58 -16.68
C VAL A 78 13.34 9.55 -15.67
N VAL A 79 13.57 10.87 -15.82
CA VAL A 79 12.96 11.89 -14.96
C VAL A 79 11.43 11.91 -15.05
N HIS A 80 10.87 11.73 -16.25
CA HIS A 80 9.41 11.69 -16.41
C HIS A 80 8.78 10.47 -15.72
N ILE A 81 9.50 9.34 -15.64
CA ILE A 81 9.02 8.12 -14.97
C ILE A 81 9.14 8.20 -13.45
N ILE A 82 10.01 9.04 -12.91
CA ILE A 82 10.15 9.21 -11.46
C ILE A 82 8.87 9.79 -10.84
N GLN A 83 8.21 10.71 -11.52
CA GLN A 83 6.97 11.31 -11.01
C GLN A 83 5.88 10.27 -10.71
N PRO A 84 5.46 9.39 -11.64
CA PRO A 84 4.47 8.37 -11.37
C PRO A 84 4.94 7.32 -10.36
N ILE A 85 6.24 6.95 -10.34
CA ILE A 85 6.79 6.03 -9.32
C ILE A 85 6.63 6.62 -7.91
N VAL A 86 6.99 7.90 -7.76
CA VAL A 86 6.90 8.61 -6.48
C VAL A 86 5.44 8.73 -6.02
N ALA A 87 4.53 9.05 -6.95
CA ALA A 87 3.10 9.10 -6.67
C ALA A 87 2.54 7.73 -6.27
N GLU A 88 2.94 6.64 -6.94
CA GLU A 88 2.48 5.29 -6.59
C GLU A 88 2.90 4.88 -5.17
N ILE A 89 4.14 5.18 -4.76
CA ILE A 89 4.60 4.89 -3.40
C ILE A 89 3.82 5.74 -2.40
N HIS A 90 3.57 7.01 -2.72
CA HIS A 90 2.77 7.89 -1.87
C HIS A 90 1.36 7.33 -1.64
N PHE A 91 0.68 6.94 -2.72
CA PHE A 91 -0.65 6.35 -2.63
C PHE A 91 -0.63 5.04 -1.86
N TRP A 92 0.33 4.16 -2.14
CA TRP A 92 0.46 2.91 -1.39
C TRP A 92 0.70 3.15 0.10
N ALA A 93 1.61 4.07 0.45
CA ALA A 93 1.91 4.40 1.84
C ALA A 93 0.68 4.98 2.57
N ARG A 94 -0.04 5.89 1.91
CA ARG A 94 -1.27 6.50 2.45
C ARG A 94 -2.36 5.46 2.70
N ASP A 95 -2.58 4.57 1.73
CA ASP A 95 -3.62 3.54 1.82
C ASP A 95 -3.33 2.52 2.94
N HIS A 96 -2.07 2.40 3.39
CA HIS A 96 -1.62 1.43 4.40
C HIS A 96 -0.96 2.07 5.64
N PHE A 97 -1.10 3.39 5.81
CA PHE A 97 -0.41 4.13 6.85
C PHE A 97 -0.59 3.55 8.28
N PRO A 98 -1.80 3.13 8.71
CA PRO A 98 -2.00 2.57 10.05
C PRO A 98 -1.18 1.30 10.33
N ILE A 99 -0.77 0.60 9.27
CA ILE A 99 -0.05 -0.67 9.31
C ILE A 99 1.44 -0.41 9.16
N ILE A 100 1.84 0.35 8.13
CA ILE A 100 3.24 0.61 7.81
C ILE A 100 3.96 1.29 8.97
N LYS A 101 3.28 2.17 9.73
CA LYS A 101 3.85 2.80 10.93
C LYS A 101 4.33 1.83 12.00
N ARG A 102 3.83 0.59 11.98
CA ARG A 102 4.16 -0.49 12.92
C ARG A 102 5.20 -1.46 12.36
N ILE A 103 5.60 -1.28 11.11
CA ILE A 103 6.59 -2.12 10.43
C ILE A 103 7.93 -1.37 10.47
N GLU A 104 8.99 -2.05 10.92
CA GLU A 104 10.31 -1.43 10.87
C GLU A 104 10.76 -1.15 9.43
N LYS A 105 11.49 -0.05 9.27
CA LYS A 105 11.99 0.47 7.99
C LYS A 105 12.59 -0.57 7.04
N ARG A 106 13.42 -1.45 7.59
CA ARG A 106 14.12 -2.48 6.81
C ARG A 106 13.17 -3.47 6.13
N HIS A 107 11.97 -3.67 6.67
CA HIS A 107 11.05 -4.68 6.19
C HIS A 107 10.24 -4.22 4.99
N TYR A 108 9.75 -2.97 4.95
CA TYR A 108 9.05 -2.50 3.74
C TYR A 108 10.02 -2.21 2.58
N LYS A 109 11.29 -1.81 2.85
CA LYS A 109 12.34 -1.62 1.82
C LYS A 109 12.44 -2.83 0.89
N ASN A 110 12.49 -4.01 1.49
CA ASN A 110 12.76 -5.26 0.79
C ASN A 110 11.47 -5.95 0.30
N SER A 111 10.30 -5.43 0.67
CA SER A 111 9.01 -6.05 0.37
C SER A 111 8.26 -5.41 -0.80
N LEU A 112 8.64 -4.20 -1.22
CA LEU A 112 8.02 -3.55 -2.38
C LEU A 112 8.32 -4.33 -3.66
N CYS A 113 7.31 -4.98 -4.21
CA CYS A 113 7.36 -5.63 -5.51
C CYS A 113 6.91 -4.66 -6.59
N TRP A 114 7.74 -4.49 -7.63
CA TRP A 114 7.44 -3.61 -8.75
C TRP A 114 6.96 -4.40 -9.96
N LYS A 115 5.92 -3.90 -10.62
CA LYS A 115 5.53 -4.34 -11.96
C LYS A 115 6.44 -3.68 -13.01
N SER A 116 6.46 -4.27 -14.19
CA SER A 116 7.34 -3.87 -15.30
C SER A 116 7.13 -2.42 -15.75
N GLU A 117 5.90 -1.94 -15.63
CA GLU A 117 5.44 -0.62 -16.02
C GLU A 117 5.74 0.48 -14.98
N GLY A 118 6.26 0.10 -13.81
CA GLY A 118 6.67 1.04 -12.75
C GLY A 118 5.61 1.30 -11.68
N THR A 119 4.59 0.46 -11.58
CA THR A 119 3.61 0.46 -10.48
C THR A 119 3.96 -0.60 -9.44
N ILE A 120 3.45 -0.47 -8.22
CA ILE A 120 3.63 -1.47 -7.17
C ILE A 120 2.69 -2.65 -7.45
N ASP A 121 3.25 -3.86 -7.47
CA ASP A 121 2.48 -5.09 -7.36
C ASP A 121 2.01 -5.22 -5.91
N ARG A 122 0.85 -4.63 -5.63
CA ARG A 122 0.30 -4.50 -4.28
C ARG A 122 0.05 -5.87 -3.65
N THR A 123 -0.53 -6.81 -4.38
CA THR A 123 -0.81 -8.18 -3.90
C THR A 123 0.48 -8.93 -3.58
N LYS A 124 1.48 -8.87 -4.46
CA LYS A 124 2.77 -9.54 -4.22
C LYS A 124 3.53 -8.90 -3.06
N THR A 125 3.49 -7.58 -2.96
CA THR A 125 4.06 -6.81 -1.84
C THR A 125 3.40 -7.22 -0.51
N ALA A 126 2.07 -7.29 -0.47
CA ALA A 126 1.33 -7.72 0.71
C ALA A 126 1.70 -9.15 1.12
N LYS A 127 1.76 -10.09 0.16
CA LYS A 127 2.20 -11.48 0.42
C LYS A 127 3.61 -11.53 1.01
N GLN A 128 4.54 -10.70 0.52
CA GLN A 128 5.90 -10.63 1.10
C GLN A 128 5.89 -10.10 2.54
N LEU A 129 5.11 -9.06 2.82
CA LEU A 129 4.98 -8.52 4.18
C LEU A 129 4.34 -9.54 5.13
N VAL A 130 3.28 -10.23 4.70
CA VAL A 130 2.56 -11.22 5.50
C VAL A 130 3.42 -12.44 5.83
N ARG A 131 4.30 -12.86 4.91
CA ARG A 131 5.21 -13.99 5.14
C ARG A 131 6.44 -13.65 5.98
N ASN A 132 6.71 -12.37 6.21
CA ASN A 132 7.87 -11.97 6.99
C ASN A 132 7.58 -12.09 8.51
N GLU A 133 8.05 -13.19 9.11
CA GLU A 133 7.82 -13.50 10.53
C GLU A 133 8.43 -12.48 11.50
N SER A 134 9.39 -11.67 11.05
CA SER A 134 9.94 -10.57 11.87
C SER A 134 8.96 -9.41 12.04
N ILE A 135 7.86 -9.38 11.28
CA ILE A 135 6.79 -8.40 11.45
C ILE A 135 5.81 -8.94 12.48
N ASP A 136 5.34 -8.04 13.35
CA ASP A 136 4.34 -8.37 14.35
C ASP A 136 3.13 -9.10 13.74
N LYS A 137 2.68 -10.15 14.42
CA LYS A 137 1.63 -11.06 13.94
C LYS A 137 0.32 -10.33 13.69
N THR A 138 -0.04 -9.36 14.54
CA THR A 138 -1.27 -8.56 14.40
C THR A 138 -1.22 -7.64 13.19
N VAL A 139 -0.05 -7.06 12.89
CA VAL A 139 0.20 -6.26 11.69
C VAL A 139 0.08 -7.12 10.42
N ARG A 140 0.65 -8.33 10.44
CA ARG A 140 0.54 -9.29 9.34
C ARG A 140 -0.91 -9.69 9.08
N PHE A 141 -1.68 -9.95 10.13
CA PHE A 141 -3.10 -10.32 10.01
C PHE A 141 -3.92 -9.19 9.36
N VAL A 142 -3.73 -7.95 9.82
CA VAL A 142 -4.42 -6.78 9.23
C VAL A 142 -4.10 -6.65 7.73
N MET A 143 -2.82 -6.81 7.35
CA MET A 143 -2.41 -6.81 5.94
C MET A 143 -3.06 -7.95 5.15
N ALA A 144 -3.09 -9.17 5.70
CA ALA A 144 -3.71 -10.33 5.06
C ALA A 144 -5.23 -10.11 4.84
N CYS A 145 -5.92 -9.51 5.80
CA CYS A 145 -7.34 -9.17 5.72
C CYS A 145 -7.61 -8.18 4.57
N ILE A 146 -6.83 -7.11 4.48
CA ILE A 146 -6.98 -6.06 3.45
C ILE A 146 -6.83 -6.62 2.04
N TYR A 147 -5.90 -7.55 1.86
CA TYR A 147 -5.61 -8.19 0.57
C TYR A 147 -6.39 -9.48 0.34
N PHE A 148 -7.35 -9.82 1.21
CA PHE A 148 -8.17 -11.04 1.12
C PHE A 148 -7.33 -12.32 0.95
N LEU A 149 -6.20 -12.41 1.66
CA LEU A 149 -5.32 -13.57 1.66
C LEU A 149 -5.86 -14.65 2.61
N GLU A 150 -6.96 -15.31 2.22
CA GLU A 150 -7.75 -16.23 3.07
C GLU A 150 -6.90 -17.21 3.88
N ASN A 151 -5.98 -17.94 3.23
CA ASN A 151 -5.15 -18.93 3.91
C ASN A 151 -4.27 -18.28 4.99
N ASP A 152 -3.67 -17.14 4.69
CA ASP A 152 -2.85 -16.39 5.64
C ASP A 152 -3.70 -15.82 6.78
N VAL A 153 -4.91 -15.32 6.47
CA VAL A 153 -5.87 -14.81 7.47
C VAL A 153 -6.26 -15.90 8.47
N VAL A 154 -6.68 -17.07 7.99
CA VAL A 154 -7.11 -18.19 8.84
C VAL A 154 -5.94 -18.69 9.68
N HIS A 155 -4.78 -18.90 9.06
CA HIS A 155 -3.58 -19.39 9.75
C HIS A 155 -3.11 -18.42 10.84
N LEU A 156 -3.00 -17.12 10.52
CA LEU A 156 -2.60 -16.11 11.49
C LEU A 156 -3.60 -16.02 12.65
N TRP A 157 -4.90 -16.03 12.36
CA TRP A 157 -5.94 -16.01 13.39
C TRP A 157 -5.82 -17.18 14.37
N GLN A 158 -5.63 -18.39 13.87
CA GLN A 158 -5.49 -19.60 14.69
C GLN A 158 -4.25 -19.55 15.58
N SER A 159 -3.16 -18.97 15.07
CA SER A 159 -1.90 -18.80 15.82
C SER A 159 -1.93 -17.67 16.87
N MET A 160 -2.99 -16.85 16.91
CA MET A 160 -3.10 -15.71 17.82
C MET A 160 -3.73 -16.05 19.17
N THR A 161 -3.25 -15.41 20.23
CA THR A 161 -3.91 -15.37 21.54
C THR A 161 -5.14 -14.46 21.53
N ALA A 162 -5.97 -14.55 22.56
CA ALA A 162 -7.13 -13.65 22.73
C ALA A 162 -6.71 -12.18 22.81
N ASP A 163 -5.62 -11.90 23.53
CA ASP A 163 -5.09 -10.53 23.70
C ASP A 163 -4.55 -9.97 22.37
N GLU A 164 -3.82 -10.78 21.61
CA GLU A 164 -3.36 -10.38 20.26
C GLU A 164 -4.55 -10.04 19.35
N ARG A 165 -5.65 -10.82 19.41
CA ARG A 165 -6.86 -10.55 18.62
C ARG A 165 -7.58 -9.27 19.05
N GLN A 166 -7.56 -8.95 20.35
CA GLN A 166 -8.15 -7.71 20.85
C GLN A 166 -7.34 -6.48 20.44
N ASN A 167 -6.01 -6.61 20.37
CA ASN A 167 -5.11 -5.53 19.95
C ASN A 167 -5.25 -5.13 18.48
N ILE A 168 -5.89 -5.95 17.63
CA ILE A 168 -6.12 -5.64 16.21
C ILE A 168 -6.89 -4.32 16.03
N PHE A 169 -7.87 -4.04 16.89
CA PHE A 169 -8.68 -2.81 16.82
C PHE A 169 -7.86 -1.53 17.08
N LEU A 170 -6.67 -1.64 17.67
CA LEU A 170 -5.76 -0.50 17.87
C LEU A 170 -4.95 -0.20 16.60
N ILE A 171 -4.91 -1.11 15.64
CA ILE A 171 -4.06 -1.03 14.46
C ILE A 171 -4.78 -0.32 13.33
N ASP A 172 -5.99 -0.77 13.00
CA ASP A 172 -6.76 -0.26 11.87
C ASP A 172 -8.26 -0.49 12.08
N SER A 173 -9.09 0.45 11.62
CA SER A 173 -10.57 0.37 11.64
C SER A 173 -11.13 -0.01 10.27
N ASN A 174 -10.36 -0.85 9.57
CA ASN A 174 -10.62 -1.23 8.20
C ASN A 174 -11.81 -2.20 8.10
N THR A 175 -12.77 -1.88 7.22
CA THR A 175 -13.94 -2.73 6.96
C THR A 175 -13.58 -4.17 6.60
N ALA A 176 -12.49 -4.40 5.85
CA ALA A 176 -12.05 -5.75 5.50
C ALA A 176 -11.60 -6.53 6.75
N VAL A 177 -10.88 -5.87 7.67
CA VAL A 177 -10.45 -6.47 8.94
C VAL A 177 -11.67 -6.81 9.79
N ASP A 178 -12.62 -5.88 9.93
CA ASP A 178 -13.87 -6.09 10.68
C ASP A 178 -14.66 -7.29 10.12
N PHE A 179 -14.77 -7.36 8.79
CA PHE A 179 -15.41 -8.47 8.09
C PHE A 179 -14.76 -9.81 8.45
N TRP A 180 -13.44 -9.92 8.29
CA TRP A 180 -12.72 -11.16 8.56
C TRP A 180 -12.83 -11.56 10.03
N MET A 181 -12.67 -10.62 10.96
CA MET A 181 -12.80 -10.90 12.39
C MET A 181 -14.19 -11.41 12.75
N LYS A 182 -15.26 -10.82 12.18
CA LYS A 182 -16.62 -11.30 12.39
C LYS A 182 -16.81 -12.71 11.83
N TRP A 183 -16.38 -12.94 10.60
CA TRP A 183 -16.50 -14.23 9.93
C TRP A 183 -15.74 -15.35 10.68
N LEU A 184 -14.53 -15.05 11.16
CA LEU A 184 -13.71 -15.99 11.95
C LEU A 184 -14.32 -16.28 13.32
N ARG A 185 -14.92 -15.29 14.00
CA ARG A 185 -15.64 -15.48 15.28
C ARG A 185 -16.89 -16.35 15.13
N GLU A 186 -17.50 -16.34 13.95
CA GLU A 186 -18.61 -17.21 13.61
C GLU A 186 -18.16 -18.62 13.17
N ASN A 187 -16.89 -18.98 13.39
CA ASN A 187 -16.26 -20.25 13.01
C ASN A 187 -16.32 -20.54 11.51
N ALA A 188 -16.25 -19.51 10.65
CA ALA A 188 -16.20 -19.70 9.20
C ALA A 188 -17.33 -20.60 8.66
N LYS A 189 -18.54 -20.53 9.25
CA LYS A 189 -19.71 -21.39 8.96
C LYS A 189 -20.13 -21.45 7.48
N SER A 190 -19.72 -20.48 6.68
CA SER A 190 -20.01 -20.44 5.24
C SER A 190 -18.85 -19.80 4.49
N PRO A 191 -18.69 -20.06 3.17
CA PRO A 191 -17.62 -19.45 2.39
C PRO A 191 -17.66 -17.92 2.47
N TRP A 192 -16.53 -17.29 2.78
CA TRP A 192 -16.44 -15.83 2.96
C TRP A 192 -16.92 -15.06 1.71
N THR A 193 -16.74 -15.62 0.51
CA THR A 193 -17.17 -15.05 -0.77
C THR A 193 -18.68 -14.82 -0.86
N ARG A 194 -19.50 -15.62 -0.14
CA ARG A 194 -20.95 -15.43 -0.06
C ARG A 194 -21.34 -14.34 0.95
N CYS A 195 -20.50 -14.13 1.96
CA CYS A 195 -20.74 -13.18 3.05
C CYS A 195 -20.24 -11.77 2.70
N VAL A 196 -19.14 -11.67 1.95
CA VAL A 196 -18.46 -10.40 1.68
C VAL A 196 -19.35 -9.41 0.95
N LEU A 197 -20.11 -9.85 -0.05
CA LEU A 197 -21.01 -8.97 -0.81
C LEU A 197 -22.09 -8.36 0.11
N LYS A 198 -22.71 -9.18 0.97
CA LYS A 198 -23.70 -8.72 1.93
C LYS A 198 -23.10 -7.73 2.94
N TYR A 199 -21.90 -8.02 3.43
CA TYR A 199 -21.21 -7.18 4.41
C TYR A 199 -20.77 -5.84 3.82
N LEU A 200 -20.12 -5.88 2.64
CA LEU A 200 -19.69 -4.68 1.93
C LEU A 200 -20.87 -3.81 1.53
N THR A 201 -22.01 -4.38 1.10
CA THR A 201 -23.20 -3.61 0.75
C THR A 201 -23.78 -2.90 1.98
N CYS A 202 -23.86 -3.59 3.13
CA CYS A 202 -24.43 -3.05 4.35
C CYS A 202 -23.52 -1.99 5.00
N ASP A 203 -22.20 -2.23 5.08
CA ASP A 203 -21.24 -1.28 5.63
C ASP A 203 -20.99 -0.09 4.69
N PHE A 204 -20.96 -0.31 3.37
CA PHE A 204 -20.87 0.78 2.39
C PHE A 204 -22.08 1.73 2.50
N LEU A 205 -23.30 1.19 2.59
CA LEU A 205 -24.50 2.00 2.78
C LEU A 205 -24.47 2.73 4.13
N TYR A 206 -24.07 2.06 5.22
CA TYR A 206 -23.97 2.67 6.55
C TYR A 206 -22.94 3.81 6.59
N ARG A 207 -21.73 3.59 6.05
CA ARG A 207 -20.65 4.59 6.04
C ARG A 207 -20.90 5.75 5.07
N MET A 208 -21.57 5.49 3.94
CA MET A 208 -22.03 6.54 3.02
C MET A 208 -23.09 7.44 3.67
N LEU A 209 -23.95 6.88 4.53
CA LEU A 209 -24.96 7.62 5.27
C LEU A 209 -24.41 8.31 6.53
N SER A 210 -23.27 7.87 7.08
CA SER A 210 -22.77 8.34 8.38
C SER A 210 -21.71 9.45 8.34
N TYR A 211 -21.48 10.13 7.21
CA TYR A 211 -20.49 11.24 7.08
C TYR A 211 -19.07 10.96 7.65
N LEU A 212 -18.64 9.69 7.73
CA LEU A 212 -17.29 9.36 8.22
C LEU A 212 -16.31 9.27 7.04
N PRO A 213 -15.31 10.15 6.92
CA PRO A 213 -14.48 10.29 5.73
C PRO A 213 -13.37 9.21 5.60
N TYR A 214 -13.57 8.00 6.13
CA TYR A 214 -12.45 7.11 6.48
C TYR A 214 -12.43 5.70 5.86
N SER A 215 -13.22 5.39 4.83
CA SER A 215 -12.97 4.18 4.02
C SER A 215 -11.83 4.44 3.01
N ARG A 216 -10.58 4.45 3.50
CA ARG A 216 -9.38 4.78 2.71
C ARG A 216 -8.82 3.65 1.83
N ILE A 217 -9.46 2.49 1.78
CA ILE A 217 -9.05 1.43 0.85
C ILE A 217 -9.99 1.42 -0.35
N ARG A 218 -9.43 1.62 -1.55
CA ARG A 218 -10.10 1.31 -2.81
C ARG A 218 -10.35 -0.19 -2.88
N ILE A 219 -11.51 -0.60 -2.37
CA ILE A 219 -12.09 -1.95 -2.53
C ILE A 219 -12.05 -2.36 -4.01
N THR A 220 -12.20 -1.40 -4.94
CA THR A 220 -12.20 -1.61 -6.40
C THR A 220 -10.90 -2.18 -6.99
N SER A 221 -9.78 -2.17 -6.25
CA SER A 221 -8.53 -2.78 -6.73
C SER A 221 -8.40 -4.27 -6.44
N PHE A 222 -9.31 -4.86 -5.65
CA PHE A 222 -9.24 -6.25 -5.20
C PHE A 222 -10.21 -7.20 -5.91
N PHE A 223 -11.24 -6.65 -6.56
CA PHE A 223 -12.28 -7.44 -7.25
C PHE A 223 -12.21 -7.37 -8.77
N ASN A 224 -11.19 -6.68 -9.31
CA ASN A 224 -10.92 -6.59 -10.74
C ASN A 224 -9.65 -7.40 -11.07
N GLU A 225 -9.72 -8.72 -10.88
CA GLU A 225 -8.88 -9.69 -11.59
C GLU A 225 -9.80 -10.56 -12.47
#